data_AF-A0A1T3BLT6-F1
#
_entry.id   AF-A0A1T3BLT6-F1
#
_cell.length_a   1.000
_cell.length_b   1.000
_cell.length_c   1.000
_cell.angle_alpha   90.00
_cell.angle_beta   90.00
_cell.angle_gamma   90.00
#
_symmetry.space_group_name_H-M   'P 1'
#
loop_
_entity.id
_entity.type
_entity.pdbx_description
1 polymer ?
#
loop_
_entity_poly.entity_id
_entity_poly.type
_entity_poly.pdbx_seq_one_letter_code
_entity_poly.pdbx_strand_id
1 'polypeptide(L)'
;MTVLWDKQTLLSVMNGLSIGCLPETFSGVSIDSRSLIEGDIFFCIKGNSLDGHDFAAQAYAKGAGVLVVAQNRLAEMKALAAPLIVVPDVLKALEKLAQAARERSKATIIAVTGSVGKTTTKEALKQALKTVGKVYANPGSFNNCWGVPLTLARMPANSDYGIFEIGMNHKDEIRPLVKLVRPHVALITHISAGHIGFFKNLEEIADAKAEIFEGLDDEGVALLNADSHFFSRLVQKAEQCGVKKS
;
A
#
# COMPACT_ATOMS: atom_id res chain seq x y z
N MET A 1 -21.68 -4.10 2.98
CA MET A 1 -20.29 -3.62 2.90
C MET A 1 -19.57 -4.05 4.17
N THR A 2 -18.32 -4.49 4.08
CA THR A 2 -17.53 -4.89 5.27
C THR A 2 -16.94 -3.64 5.91
N VAL A 3 -17.19 -3.44 7.21
CA VAL A 3 -16.56 -2.36 7.97
C VAL A 3 -15.05 -2.57 8.00
N LEU A 4 -14.29 -1.54 7.61
CA LEU A 4 -12.83 -1.55 7.64
C LEU A 4 -12.27 -0.89 8.89
N TRP A 5 -12.91 0.20 9.32
CA TRP A 5 -12.45 1.03 10.42
C TRP A 5 -13.63 1.57 11.21
N ASP A 6 -13.54 1.51 12.53
CA ASP A 6 -14.38 2.33 13.40
C ASP A 6 -13.71 3.68 13.67
N LYS A 7 -14.52 4.66 14.04
CA LYS A 7 -14.12 6.05 14.31
C LYS A 7 -13.04 6.16 15.40
N GLN A 8 -13.16 5.39 16.48
CA GLN A 8 -12.24 5.50 17.62
C GLN A 8 -10.85 5.01 17.22
N THR A 9 -10.76 3.84 16.58
CA THR A 9 -9.52 3.30 16.02
C THR A 9 -8.92 4.27 15.01
N LEU A 10 -9.73 4.82 14.10
CA LEU A 10 -9.27 5.73 13.06
C LEU A 10 -8.59 6.99 13.66
N LEU A 11 -9.22 7.63 14.64
CA LEU A 11 -8.66 8.82 15.31
C LEU A 11 -7.40 8.49 16.12
N SER A 12 -7.41 7.35 16.83
CA SER A 12 -6.27 6.91 17.64
C SER A 12 -5.04 6.61 16.77
N VAL A 13 -5.20 5.82 15.70
CA VAL A 13 -4.10 5.41 14.81
C VAL A 13 -3.47 6.61 14.12
N MET A 14 -4.29 7.54 13.63
CA MET A 14 -3.76 8.72 12.93
C MET A 14 -3.25 9.81 13.88
N ASN A 15 -3.60 9.74 15.18
CA ASN A 15 -3.43 10.83 16.14
C ASN A 15 -4.02 12.15 15.60
N GLY A 16 -5.23 12.05 15.03
CA GLY A 16 -5.89 13.14 14.32
C GLY A 16 -6.92 13.86 15.19
N LEU A 17 -7.08 15.17 14.97
CA LEU A 17 -8.14 15.95 15.58
C LEU A 17 -9.41 15.88 14.73
N SER A 18 -10.53 15.43 15.32
CA SER A 18 -11.83 15.42 14.65
C SER A 18 -12.51 16.77 14.70
N ILE A 19 -13.09 17.22 13.58
CA ILE A 19 -13.98 18.38 13.48
C ILE A 19 -15.28 17.96 12.79
N GLY A 20 -16.42 18.35 13.34
CA GLY A 20 -17.74 17.96 12.84
C GLY A 20 -18.19 16.57 13.33
N CYS A 21 -19.31 16.08 12.78
CA CYS A 21 -19.87 14.78 13.15
C CYS A 21 -19.35 13.69 12.23
N LEU A 22 -18.42 12.87 12.73
CA LEU A 22 -17.89 11.72 11.99
C LEU A 22 -18.83 10.51 12.12
N PRO A 23 -19.05 9.74 11.04
CA PRO A 23 -19.68 8.43 11.11
C PRO A 23 -18.95 7.49 12.09
N GLU A 24 -19.69 6.54 12.68
CA GLU A 24 -19.11 5.57 13.63
C GLU A 24 -18.24 4.51 12.93
N THR A 25 -18.50 4.22 11.66
CA THR A 25 -17.76 3.22 10.89
C THR A 25 -17.55 3.64 9.44
N PHE A 26 -16.46 3.16 8.85
CA PHE A 26 -16.09 3.39 7.46
C PHE A 26 -15.84 2.06 6.75
N SER A 27 -16.34 1.94 5.52
CA SER A 27 -16.21 0.72 4.70
C SER A 27 -15.22 0.86 3.54
N GLY A 28 -14.61 2.04 3.37
CA GLY A 28 -13.64 2.29 2.31
C GLY A 28 -12.73 3.48 2.59
N VAL A 29 -11.65 3.54 1.81
CA VAL A 29 -10.60 4.56 1.89
C VAL A 29 -10.23 4.95 0.46
N SER A 30 -10.16 6.25 0.17
CA SER A 30 -9.84 6.78 -1.16
C SER A 30 -8.84 7.92 -1.10
N ILE A 31 -8.02 8.03 -2.15
CA ILE A 31 -7.13 9.17 -2.43
C ILE A 31 -7.48 9.84 -3.76
N ASP A 32 -8.52 9.35 -4.46
CA ASP A 32 -8.94 9.82 -5.77
C ASP A 32 -10.46 10.02 -5.78
N SER A 33 -10.89 11.27 -5.90
CA SER A 33 -12.30 11.68 -5.87
C SER A 33 -13.12 11.05 -7.00
N ARG A 34 -12.48 10.54 -8.06
CA ARG A 34 -13.15 9.84 -9.18
C ARG A 34 -13.58 8.43 -8.82
N SER A 35 -12.83 7.78 -7.92
CA SER A 35 -13.08 6.40 -7.47
C SER A 35 -13.82 6.30 -6.14
N LEU A 36 -14.15 7.46 -5.55
CA LEU A 36 -14.79 7.56 -4.25
C LEU A 36 -16.19 6.93 -4.26
N ILE A 37 -16.48 6.14 -3.23
CA ILE A 37 -17.80 5.61 -2.93
C ILE A 37 -18.35 6.36 -1.71
N GLU A 38 -19.68 6.51 -1.66
CA GLU A 38 -20.36 7.13 -0.52
C GLU A 38 -19.95 6.47 0.81
N GLY A 39 -19.59 7.29 1.80
CA GLY A 39 -19.10 6.86 3.11
C GLY A 39 -17.60 6.58 3.18
N ASP A 40 -16.85 6.69 2.09
CA ASP A 40 -15.39 6.51 2.11
C ASP A 40 -14.67 7.59 2.93
N ILE A 41 -13.56 7.20 3.54
CA ILE A 41 -12.56 8.13 4.08
C ILE A 41 -11.77 8.69 2.89
N PHE A 42 -11.76 10.00 2.68
CA PHE A 42 -10.97 10.63 1.62
C PHE A 42 -9.70 11.27 2.19
N PHE A 43 -8.52 10.82 1.73
CA PHE A 43 -7.23 11.37 2.13
C PHE A 43 -6.75 12.42 1.13
N CYS A 44 -6.68 13.67 1.57
CA CYS A 44 -6.20 14.81 0.79
C CYS A 44 -4.66 14.81 0.67
N ILE A 45 -4.09 13.84 -0.05
CA ILE A 45 -2.64 13.71 -0.19
C ILE A 45 -2.10 14.78 -1.14
N LYS A 46 -1.04 15.48 -0.72
CA LYS A 46 -0.24 16.32 -1.59
C LYS A 46 0.78 15.46 -2.36
N GLY A 47 0.58 15.33 -3.67
CA GLY A 47 1.53 14.71 -4.58
C GLY A 47 2.49 15.73 -5.22
N ASN A 48 3.26 15.28 -6.21
CA ASN A 48 4.23 16.15 -6.90
C ASN A 48 3.58 17.21 -7.79
N SER A 49 2.43 16.88 -8.39
CA SER A 49 1.74 17.76 -9.37
C SER A 49 0.34 18.17 -8.95
N LEU A 50 -0.27 17.47 -7.99
CA LEU A 50 -1.64 17.68 -7.55
C LEU A 50 -1.68 17.70 -6.03
N ASP A 51 -2.54 18.55 -5.47
CA ASP A 51 -2.84 18.56 -4.04
C ASP A 51 -4.27 18.05 -3.82
N GLY A 52 -4.41 16.95 -3.08
CA GLY A 52 -5.70 16.32 -2.78
C GLY A 52 -6.69 17.26 -2.08
N HIS A 53 -6.20 18.29 -1.38
CA HIS A 53 -7.04 19.30 -0.72
C HIS A 53 -7.88 20.09 -1.73
N ASP A 54 -7.37 20.29 -2.95
CA ASP A 54 -8.08 21.04 -3.99
C ASP A 54 -9.31 20.26 -4.51
N PHE A 55 -9.37 18.95 -4.24
CA PHE A 55 -10.48 18.06 -4.56
C PHE A 55 -11.38 17.74 -3.37
N ALA A 56 -11.12 18.31 -2.19
CA ALA A 56 -11.85 18.07 -0.95
C ALA A 56 -13.35 18.37 -1.09
N ALA A 57 -13.70 19.50 -1.69
CA ALA A 57 -15.09 19.90 -1.96
C ALA A 57 -15.81 18.88 -2.86
N GLN A 58 -15.12 18.43 -3.92
CA GLN A 58 -15.66 17.45 -4.86
C GLN A 58 -15.84 16.08 -4.20
N ALA A 59 -14.87 15.64 -3.39
CA ALA A 59 -14.95 14.39 -2.65
C ALA A 59 -16.14 14.39 -1.68
N TYR A 60 -16.33 15.49 -0.94
CA TYR A 60 -17.47 15.64 -0.04
C TYR A 60 -18.81 15.66 -0.79
N ALA A 61 -18.90 16.41 -1.90
CA ALA A 61 -20.10 16.43 -2.74
C ALA A 61 -20.47 15.05 -3.32
N LYS A 62 -19.49 14.15 -3.46
CA LYS A 62 -19.69 12.75 -3.88
C LYS A 62 -20.01 11.79 -2.72
N GLY A 63 -20.14 12.30 -1.50
CA GLY A 63 -20.54 11.53 -0.33
C GLY A 63 -19.37 10.99 0.50
N ALA A 64 -18.17 11.59 0.44
CA ALA A 64 -17.09 11.24 1.37
C ALA A 64 -17.61 11.35 2.82
N GLY A 65 -17.44 10.30 3.62
CA GLY A 65 -17.90 10.28 5.00
C GLY A 65 -17.04 11.15 5.92
N VAL A 66 -15.77 11.35 5.56
CA VAL A 66 -14.83 12.22 6.25
C VAL A 66 -13.66 12.58 5.34
N LEU A 67 -13.11 13.78 5.51
CA LEU A 67 -11.91 14.23 4.81
C LEU A 67 -10.71 14.24 5.77
N VAL A 68 -9.62 13.56 5.42
CA VAL A 68 -8.35 13.62 6.15
C VAL A 68 -7.49 14.70 5.53
N VAL A 69 -7.23 15.76 6.29
CA VAL A 69 -6.62 17.01 5.80
C VAL A 69 -5.39 17.38 6.62
N ALA A 70 -4.43 18.04 5.97
CA ALA A 70 -3.24 18.56 6.59
C ALA A 70 -3.57 19.78 7.47
N GLN A 71 -2.94 19.87 8.63
CA GLN A 71 -3.17 20.94 9.60
C GLN A 71 -2.93 22.33 9.02
N ASN A 72 -1.93 22.48 8.14
CA ASN A 72 -1.62 23.74 7.46
C ASN A 72 -2.66 24.17 6.42
N ARG A 73 -3.56 23.27 5.99
CA ARG A 73 -4.68 23.57 5.07
C ARG A 73 -6.02 23.71 5.80
N LEU A 74 -6.05 23.61 7.13
CA LEU A 74 -7.30 23.59 7.91
C LEU A 74 -8.17 24.83 7.70
N ALA A 75 -7.58 26.02 7.59
CA ALA A 75 -8.34 27.27 7.42
C ALA A 75 -9.22 27.23 6.16
N GLU A 76 -8.69 26.72 5.06
CA GLU A 76 -9.40 26.55 3.79
C GLU A 76 -10.48 25.47 3.89
N MET A 77 -10.19 24.37 4.59
CA MET A 77 -11.09 23.22 4.70
C MET A 77 -12.30 23.48 5.59
N LYS A 78 -12.21 24.41 6.56
CA LYS A 78 -13.34 24.78 7.43
C LYS A 78 -14.55 25.32 6.66
N ALA A 79 -14.33 25.95 5.50
CA ALA A 79 -15.41 26.50 4.67
C ALA A 79 -16.32 25.40 4.06
N LEU A 80 -15.87 24.15 4.01
CA LEU A 80 -16.62 23.04 3.39
C LEU A 80 -17.73 22.49 4.28
N ALA A 81 -17.71 22.81 5.59
CA ALA A 81 -18.63 22.23 6.59
C ALA A 81 -18.71 20.69 6.56
N ALA A 82 -17.68 20.03 6.03
CA ALA A 82 -17.55 18.58 5.99
C ALA A 82 -16.97 18.03 7.31
N PRO A 83 -17.23 16.77 7.67
CA PRO A 83 -16.47 16.10 8.73
C PRO A 83 -14.99 16.01 8.35
N LEU A 84 -14.10 16.46 9.25
CA LEU A 84 -12.66 16.48 9.03
C LEU A 84 -11.92 15.65 10.07
N ILE A 85 -10.84 15.01 9.65
CA ILE A 85 -9.76 14.58 10.53
C ILE A 85 -8.51 15.37 10.16
N VAL A 86 -8.03 16.17 11.10
CA VAL A 86 -6.89 17.04 10.90
C VAL A 86 -5.63 16.35 11.42
N VAL A 87 -4.63 16.22 10.56
CA VAL A 87 -3.34 15.57 10.86
C VAL A 87 -2.18 16.45 10.44
N PRO A 88 -0.98 16.29 11.04
CA PRO A 88 0.20 17.05 10.62
C PRO A 88 0.61 16.76 9.16
N ASP A 89 0.52 15.49 8.75
CA ASP A 89 0.84 15.02 7.40
C ASP A 89 -0.12 13.89 7.00
N VAL A 90 -0.80 14.07 5.87
CA VAL A 90 -1.85 13.16 5.39
C VAL A 90 -1.29 11.83 4.89
N LEU A 91 -0.13 11.82 4.24
CA LEU A 91 0.50 10.59 3.77
C LEU A 91 1.01 9.78 4.96
N LYS A 92 1.62 10.43 5.96
CA LYS A 92 2.02 9.75 7.20
C LYS A 92 0.83 9.20 7.98
N ALA A 93 -0.31 9.88 7.97
CA ALA A 93 -1.54 9.34 8.55
C ALA A 93 -2.02 8.08 7.81
N LEU A 94 -1.94 8.06 6.47
CA LEU A 94 -2.27 6.87 5.67
C LEU A 94 -1.29 5.71 5.92
N GLU A 95 0.01 5.98 6.03
CA GLU A 95 1.03 4.99 6.39
C GLU A 95 0.75 4.36 7.77
N LYS A 96 0.39 5.17 8.78
CA LYS A 96 -0.02 4.65 10.10
C LYS A 96 -1.25 3.77 10.02
N LEU A 97 -2.26 4.17 9.22
CA LEU A 97 -3.46 3.38 9.01
C LEU A 97 -3.16 2.05 8.30
N ALA A 98 -2.25 2.08 7.33
CA ALA A 98 -1.75 0.88 6.66
C ALA A 98 -0.99 -0.06 7.61
N GLN A 99 -0.17 0.49 8.51
CA GLN A 99 0.50 -0.28 9.54
C GLN A 99 -0.51 -0.97 10.47
N ALA A 100 -1.49 -0.22 10.97
CA ALA A 100 -2.56 -0.78 11.80
C ALA A 100 -3.37 -1.86 11.06
N ALA A 101 -3.58 -1.71 9.74
CA ALA A 101 -4.24 -2.73 8.92
C ALA A 101 -3.43 -4.02 8.84
N ARG A 102 -2.10 -3.91 8.69
CA ARG A 102 -1.20 -5.06 8.69
C ARG A 102 -1.15 -5.74 10.05
N GLU A 103 -1.15 -4.98 11.14
CA GLU A 103 -1.12 -5.48 12.52
C GLU A 103 -2.41 -6.23 12.91
N ARG A 104 -3.58 -5.73 12.51
CA ARG A 104 -4.86 -6.40 12.78
C ARG A 104 -5.15 -7.60 11.88
N SER A 105 -4.31 -7.85 10.87
CA SER A 105 -4.51 -8.91 9.89
C SER A 105 -3.83 -10.21 10.29
N LYS A 106 -4.53 -11.33 10.07
CA LYS A 106 -3.97 -12.69 10.17
C LYS A 106 -3.72 -13.33 8.80
N ALA A 107 -3.95 -12.59 7.72
CA ALA A 107 -3.82 -13.08 6.36
C ALA A 107 -2.39 -13.50 6.04
N THR A 108 -2.21 -14.52 5.19
CA THR A 108 -0.91 -14.77 4.57
C THR A 108 -0.61 -13.68 3.54
N ILE A 109 0.43 -12.88 3.79
CA ILE A 109 0.81 -11.75 2.94
C ILE A 109 1.87 -12.15 1.92
N ILE A 110 1.60 -11.85 0.65
CA ILE A 110 2.47 -12.12 -0.49
C ILE A 110 2.82 -10.79 -1.14
N ALA A 111 4.12 -10.48 -1.26
CA ALA A 111 4.61 -9.32 -2.00
C ALA A 111 5.19 -9.75 -3.35
N VAL A 112 4.85 -9.02 -4.41
CA VAL A 112 5.30 -9.30 -5.78
C VAL A 112 6.01 -8.08 -6.36
N THR A 113 7.24 -8.26 -6.82
CA THR A 113 7.95 -7.27 -7.62
C THR A 113 8.56 -7.87 -8.89
N GLY A 114 9.19 -7.02 -9.69
CA GLY A 114 9.77 -7.35 -11.00
C GLY A 114 9.75 -6.17 -11.95
N SER A 115 10.51 -6.28 -13.04
CA SER A 115 10.42 -5.35 -14.17
C SER A 115 9.16 -5.64 -14.99
N VAL A 116 8.89 -6.92 -15.27
CA VAL A 116 7.77 -7.40 -16.08
C VAL A 116 7.06 -8.55 -15.35
N GLY A 117 5.75 -8.69 -15.55
CA GLY A 117 4.97 -9.83 -15.05
C GLY A 117 4.30 -9.62 -13.70
N LYS A 118 4.64 -8.55 -12.96
CA LYS A 118 4.05 -8.20 -11.65
C LYS A 118 2.51 -8.35 -11.58
N THR A 119 1.79 -7.63 -12.43
CA THR A 119 0.32 -7.61 -12.41
C THR A 119 -0.27 -8.93 -12.86
N THR A 120 0.29 -9.57 -13.89
CA THR A 120 -0.15 -10.89 -14.35
C THR A 120 -0.01 -11.93 -13.24
N THR A 121 1.14 -11.95 -12.56
CA THR A 121 1.41 -12.86 -11.45
C THR A 121 0.48 -12.59 -10.27
N LYS A 122 0.25 -11.33 -9.90
CA LYS A 122 -0.72 -10.95 -8.86
C LYS A 122 -2.11 -11.48 -9.18
N GLU A 123 -2.61 -11.28 -10.40
CA GLU A 123 -3.94 -11.75 -10.78
C GLU A 123 -4.02 -13.28 -10.86
N ALA A 124 -2.96 -13.95 -11.34
CA ALA A 124 -2.88 -15.41 -11.33
C ALA A 124 -2.93 -15.99 -9.90
N LEU A 125 -2.13 -15.43 -8.97
CA LEU A 125 -2.15 -15.79 -7.54
C LEU A 125 -3.54 -15.56 -6.94
N LYS A 126 -4.16 -14.43 -7.26
CA LYS A 126 -5.50 -14.09 -6.79
C LYS A 126 -6.55 -15.10 -7.25
N GLN A 127 -6.51 -15.53 -8.51
CA GLN A 127 -7.44 -16.54 -9.02
C GLN A 127 -7.22 -17.90 -8.37
N ALA A 128 -5.97 -18.32 -8.19
CA ALA A 128 -5.64 -19.58 -7.55
C ALA A 128 -6.09 -19.60 -6.07
N LEU A 129 -5.70 -18.60 -5.29
CA LEU A 129 -5.96 -18.55 -3.83
C LEU A 129 -7.44 -18.33 -3.49
N LYS A 130 -8.22 -17.74 -4.40
CA LYS A 130 -9.68 -17.61 -4.23
C LYS A 130 -10.41 -18.95 -4.10
N THR A 131 -9.81 -20.04 -4.58
CA THR A 131 -10.38 -21.38 -4.46
C THR A 131 -10.29 -21.94 -3.04
N VAL A 132 -9.44 -21.36 -2.18
CA VAL A 132 -9.16 -21.87 -0.83
C VAL A 132 -9.33 -20.81 0.27
N GLY A 133 -9.62 -19.55 -0.07
CA GLY A 133 -9.87 -18.51 0.92
C GLY A 133 -10.23 -17.13 0.36
N LYS A 134 -10.47 -16.18 1.25
CA LYS A 134 -10.74 -14.78 0.95
C LYS A 134 -9.45 -14.07 0.60
N VAL A 135 -9.34 -13.64 -0.66
CA VAL A 135 -8.15 -12.95 -1.17
C VAL A 135 -8.41 -11.47 -1.35
N TYR A 136 -7.51 -10.67 -0.80
CA TYR A 136 -7.43 -9.24 -1.06
C TYR A 136 -6.15 -8.92 -1.84
N ALA A 137 -6.23 -8.03 -2.83
CA ALA A 137 -5.08 -7.62 -3.64
C ALA A 137 -5.23 -6.18 -4.11
N ASN A 138 -4.13 -5.47 -4.34
CA ASN A 138 -4.17 -4.08 -4.80
C ASN A 138 -4.92 -3.96 -6.15
N PRO A 139 -5.91 -3.05 -6.27
CA PRO A 139 -6.59 -2.82 -7.53
C PRO A 139 -5.68 -2.05 -8.49
N GLY A 140 -5.71 -2.43 -9.78
CA GLY A 140 -4.91 -1.79 -10.81
C GLY A 140 -3.41 -1.77 -10.50
N SER A 141 -2.78 -0.61 -10.69
CA SER A 141 -1.35 -0.36 -10.53
C SER A 141 -0.98 0.41 -9.26
N PHE A 142 -1.76 0.27 -8.17
CA PHE A 142 -1.44 0.88 -6.87
C PHE A 142 -0.27 0.15 -6.20
N ASN A 143 0.95 0.41 -6.69
CA ASN A 143 2.17 -0.31 -6.32
C ASN A 143 3.32 0.61 -5.83
N ASN A 144 3.04 1.90 -5.63
CA ASN A 144 4.01 2.92 -5.21
C ASN A 144 3.76 3.41 -3.78
N CYS A 145 4.42 4.50 -3.38
CA CYS A 145 4.35 5.09 -2.05
C CYS A 145 2.95 5.56 -1.61
N TRP A 146 2.03 5.81 -2.53
CA TRP A 146 0.63 6.11 -2.20
C TRP A 146 -0.24 4.85 -2.27
N GLY A 147 -0.03 4.04 -3.32
CA GLY A 147 -0.87 2.89 -3.64
C GLY A 147 -0.74 1.73 -2.65
N VAL A 148 0.46 1.44 -2.16
CA VAL A 148 0.69 0.33 -1.21
C VAL A 148 0.05 0.62 0.15
N PRO A 149 0.28 1.79 0.79
CA PRO A 149 -0.43 2.15 2.03
C PRO A 149 -1.95 2.18 1.85
N LEU A 150 -2.45 2.75 0.75
CA LEU A 150 -3.88 2.75 0.45
C LEU A 150 -4.44 1.32 0.37
N THR A 151 -3.73 0.44 -0.33
CA THR A 151 -4.15 -0.95 -0.48
C THR A 151 -4.24 -1.63 0.89
N LEU A 152 -3.20 -1.51 1.72
CA LEU A 152 -3.18 -2.07 3.08
C LEU A 152 -4.35 -1.53 3.92
N ALA A 153 -4.54 -0.22 3.95
CA ALA A 153 -5.62 0.42 4.71
C ALA A 153 -7.02 -0.04 4.27
N ARG A 154 -7.15 -0.47 3.01
CA ARG A 154 -8.40 -1.02 2.43
C ARG A 154 -8.58 -2.54 2.65
N MET A 155 -7.60 -3.24 3.22
CA MET A 155 -7.65 -4.69 3.40
C MET A 155 -8.64 -5.08 4.54
N PRO A 156 -9.66 -5.91 4.26
CA PRO A 156 -10.54 -6.43 5.29
C PRO A 156 -9.79 -7.30 6.30
N ALA A 157 -10.11 -7.18 7.60
CA ALA A 157 -9.45 -7.92 8.68
C ALA A 157 -9.59 -9.45 8.55
N ASN A 158 -10.68 -9.89 7.93
CA ASN A 158 -11.03 -11.29 7.72
C ASN A 158 -10.56 -11.85 6.37
N SER A 159 -9.55 -11.22 5.74
CA SER A 159 -8.90 -11.77 4.56
C SER A 159 -8.01 -12.95 4.98
N ASP A 160 -8.00 -14.02 4.20
CA ASP A 160 -7.10 -15.16 4.41
C ASP A 160 -5.77 -14.93 3.70
N TYR A 161 -5.78 -14.19 2.59
CA TYR A 161 -4.59 -13.85 1.79
C TYR A 161 -4.58 -12.37 1.39
N GLY A 162 -3.40 -11.76 1.42
CA GLY A 162 -3.16 -10.40 0.93
C GLY A 162 -2.04 -10.37 -0.10
N ILE A 163 -2.31 -9.93 -1.33
CA ILE A 163 -1.33 -9.88 -2.42
C ILE A 163 -1.00 -8.43 -2.77
N PHE A 164 0.25 -8.03 -2.58
CA PHE A 164 0.71 -6.66 -2.74
C PHE A 164 1.75 -6.59 -3.86
N GLU A 165 1.37 -5.98 -4.97
CA GLU A 165 2.35 -5.60 -5.99
C GLU A 165 3.14 -4.37 -5.51
N ILE A 166 4.47 -4.45 -5.56
CA ILE A 166 5.37 -3.36 -5.17
C ILE A 166 6.25 -2.99 -6.37
N GLY A 167 6.15 -1.73 -6.79
CA GLY A 167 6.92 -1.12 -7.86
C GLY A 167 7.96 -0.13 -7.34
N MET A 168 8.91 0.22 -8.21
CA MET A 168 9.87 1.29 -7.98
C MET A 168 10.31 1.89 -9.31
N ASN A 169 10.68 3.16 -9.28
CA ASN A 169 11.44 3.86 -10.32
C ASN A 169 12.90 4.04 -9.92
N HIS A 170 13.19 4.19 -8.62
CA HIS A 170 14.53 4.41 -8.08
C HIS A 170 14.87 3.40 -7.00
N LYS A 171 16.16 3.31 -6.69
CA LYS A 171 16.67 2.62 -5.51
C LYS A 171 16.02 3.20 -4.25
N ASP A 172 15.91 2.38 -3.19
CA ASP A 172 15.39 2.74 -1.87
C ASP A 172 13.87 2.96 -1.80
N GLU A 173 13.14 2.88 -2.91
CA GLU A 173 11.68 3.03 -2.92
C GLU A 173 10.94 1.78 -2.45
N ILE A 174 11.50 0.57 -2.61
CA ILE A 174 10.84 -0.67 -2.17
C ILE A 174 10.99 -0.84 -0.65
N ARG A 175 12.16 -0.51 -0.08
CA ARG A 175 12.46 -0.68 1.36
C ARG A 175 11.34 -0.19 2.29
N PRO A 176 10.86 1.06 2.21
CA PRO A 176 9.81 1.53 3.12
C PRO A 176 8.48 0.80 2.89
N LEU A 177 8.16 0.42 1.65
CA LEU A 177 6.91 -0.25 1.31
C LEU A 177 6.89 -1.68 1.81
N VAL A 178 7.99 -2.43 1.64
CA VAL A 178 8.04 -3.81 2.11
C VAL A 178 8.08 -3.90 3.63
N LYS A 179 8.73 -2.94 4.32
CA LYS A 179 8.69 -2.83 5.79
C LYS A 179 7.29 -2.53 6.32
N LEU A 180 6.45 -1.87 5.53
CA LEU A 180 5.04 -1.66 5.85
C LEU A 180 4.20 -2.92 5.58
N VAL A 181 4.43 -3.59 4.45
CA VAL A 181 3.69 -4.79 4.03
C VAL A 181 4.02 -6.02 4.89
N ARG A 182 5.27 -6.17 5.33
CA ARG A 182 5.76 -7.33 6.10
C ARG A 182 5.30 -8.68 5.53
N PRO A 183 5.70 -9.03 4.29
CA PRO A 183 5.23 -10.25 3.64
C PRO A 183 5.75 -11.53 4.31
N HIS A 184 4.96 -12.60 4.23
CA HIS A 184 5.42 -13.96 4.53
C HIS A 184 6.02 -14.63 3.28
N VAL A 185 5.65 -14.16 2.08
CA VAL A 185 6.22 -14.62 0.82
C VAL A 185 6.60 -13.42 -0.04
N ALA A 186 7.85 -13.34 -0.50
CA ALA A 186 8.30 -12.32 -1.43
C ALA A 186 8.70 -12.95 -2.77
N LEU A 187 8.14 -12.46 -3.87
CA LEU A 187 8.37 -12.97 -5.22
C LEU A 187 9.01 -11.91 -6.10
N ILE A 188 10.10 -12.26 -6.77
CA ILE A 188 10.67 -11.48 -7.87
C ILE A 188 10.39 -12.21 -9.18
N THR A 189 9.57 -11.62 -10.03
CA THR A 189 9.13 -12.22 -11.30
C THR A 189 10.24 -12.26 -12.36
N HIS A 190 10.56 -11.13 -12.97
CA HIS A 190 11.62 -11.04 -13.98
C HIS A 190 12.37 -9.71 -13.88
N ILE A 191 13.70 -9.73 -14.04
CA ILE A 191 14.55 -8.54 -14.12
C ILE A 191 14.81 -8.21 -15.58
N SER A 192 14.41 -7.03 -16.02
CA SER A 192 14.70 -6.50 -17.35
C SER A 192 14.96 -4.99 -17.29
N ALA A 193 15.42 -4.41 -18.41
CA ALA A 193 15.78 -3.01 -18.59
C ALA A 193 14.59 -2.02 -18.51
N GLY A 194 13.53 -2.35 -17.77
CA GLY A 194 12.54 -1.35 -17.36
C GLY A 194 13.18 -0.34 -16.43
N HIS A 195 12.88 0.95 -16.63
CA HIS A 195 13.39 2.04 -15.79
C HIS A 195 14.91 2.29 -15.88
N ILE A 196 15.59 1.83 -16.95
CA ILE A 196 17.05 2.00 -17.10
C ILE A 196 17.52 3.47 -17.06
N GLY A 197 16.64 4.45 -17.31
CA GLY A 197 16.97 5.87 -17.15
C GLY A 197 17.36 6.27 -15.72
N PHE A 198 17.00 5.47 -14.72
CA PHE A 198 17.28 5.71 -13.30
C PHE A 198 18.38 4.80 -12.73
N PHE A 199 18.89 3.86 -13.52
CA PHE A 199 19.85 2.84 -13.09
C PHE A 199 20.98 2.67 -14.10
N LYS A 200 22.20 2.49 -13.63
CA LYS A 200 23.37 2.38 -14.52
C LYS A 200 23.39 1.08 -15.32
N ASN A 201 22.82 0.01 -14.75
CA ASN A 201 22.81 -1.32 -15.35
C ASN A 201 21.69 -2.19 -14.75
N LEU A 202 21.54 -3.40 -15.29
CA LEU A 202 20.53 -4.36 -14.82
C LEU A 202 20.82 -4.91 -13.41
N GLU A 203 22.08 -4.92 -12.96
CA GLU A 203 22.43 -5.38 -11.62
C GLU A 203 21.91 -4.42 -10.55
N GLU A 204 21.98 -3.10 -10.78
CA GLU A 204 21.38 -2.12 -9.87
C GLU A 204 19.86 -2.27 -9.81
N ILE A 205 19.21 -2.61 -10.93
CA ILE A 205 17.76 -2.93 -10.94
C ILE A 205 17.50 -4.19 -10.13
N ALA A 206 18.31 -5.23 -10.27
CA ALA A 206 18.19 -6.47 -9.50
C ALA A 206 18.35 -6.20 -7.99
N ASP A 207 19.36 -5.42 -7.60
CA ASP A 207 19.58 -5.01 -6.21
C ASP A 207 18.43 -4.19 -5.65
N ALA A 208 17.94 -3.22 -6.41
CA ALA A 208 16.81 -2.39 -6.01
C ALA A 208 15.49 -3.18 -5.94
N LYS A 209 15.37 -4.32 -6.62
CA LYS A 209 14.22 -5.24 -6.44
C LYS A 209 14.43 -6.20 -5.28
N ALA A 210 15.67 -6.59 -5.01
CA ALA A 210 16.02 -7.44 -3.87
C ALA A 210 15.74 -6.76 -2.52
N GLU A 211 15.56 -5.44 -2.49
CA GLU A 211 15.03 -4.70 -1.33
C GLU A 211 13.73 -5.29 -0.78
N ILE A 212 12.95 -6.01 -1.61
CA ILE A 212 11.73 -6.71 -1.18
C ILE A 212 11.99 -7.75 -0.06
N PHE A 213 13.21 -8.26 0.07
CA PHE A 213 13.54 -9.23 1.11
C PHE A 213 13.74 -8.57 2.48
N GLU A 214 14.02 -7.26 2.53
CA GLU A 214 14.28 -6.53 3.78
C GLU A 214 13.05 -6.37 4.69
N GLY A 215 11.86 -6.65 4.18
CA GLY A 215 10.62 -6.67 4.96
C GLY A 215 10.04 -8.07 5.12
N LEU A 216 10.71 -9.11 4.60
CA LEU A 216 10.23 -10.48 4.73
C LEU A 216 10.22 -10.89 6.21
N ASP A 217 9.19 -11.62 6.62
CA ASP A 217 9.12 -12.23 7.94
C ASP A 217 10.32 -13.18 8.18
N ASP A 218 10.69 -13.41 9.43
CA ASP A 218 11.86 -14.22 9.83
C ASP A 218 11.75 -15.67 9.33
N GLU A 219 10.52 -16.19 9.26
CA GLU A 219 10.19 -17.51 8.71
C GLU A 219 9.55 -17.41 7.31
N GLY A 220 9.72 -16.27 6.64
CA GLY A 220 9.18 -16.02 5.31
C GLY A 220 9.97 -16.69 4.19
N VAL A 221 9.33 -16.80 3.03
CA VAL A 221 9.87 -17.49 1.85
C VAL A 221 10.14 -16.51 0.72
N ALA A 222 11.37 -16.54 0.17
CA ALA A 222 11.70 -15.88 -1.08
C ALA A 222 11.49 -16.82 -2.27
N LEU A 223 10.65 -16.42 -3.22
CA LEU A 223 10.40 -17.14 -4.46
C LEU A 223 11.14 -16.44 -5.61
N LEU A 224 12.06 -17.17 -6.25
CA LEU A 224 12.95 -16.64 -7.29
C LEU A 224 12.86 -17.51 -8.55
N ASN A 225 12.92 -16.85 -9.71
CA ASN A 225 13.01 -17.54 -10.99
C ASN A 225 14.44 -18.12 -11.18
N ALA A 226 14.56 -19.45 -11.16
CA ALA A 226 15.82 -20.17 -11.34
C ALA A 226 16.49 -19.94 -12.70
N ASP A 227 15.70 -19.62 -13.74
CA ASP A 227 16.20 -19.36 -15.09
C ASP A 227 16.72 -17.92 -15.26
N SER A 228 16.59 -17.08 -14.23
CA SER A 228 17.06 -15.70 -14.27
C SER A 228 18.59 -15.63 -14.26
N HIS A 229 19.18 -14.82 -15.15
CA HIS A 229 20.62 -14.49 -15.10
C HIS A 229 21.05 -13.89 -13.74
N PHE A 230 20.11 -13.31 -12.99
CA PHE A 230 20.37 -12.74 -11.67
C PHE A 230 20.08 -13.70 -10.52
N PHE A 231 19.71 -14.96 -10.79
CA PHE A 231 19.30 -15.91 -9.75
C PHE A 231 20.30 -16.00 -8.59
N SER A 232 21.57 -16.27 -8.88
CA SER A 232 22.62 -16.35 -7.84
C SER A 232 22.76 -15.07 -7.03
N ARG A 233 22.63 -13.90 -7.68
CA ARG A 233 22.69 -12.60 -7.02
C ARG A 233 21.50 -12.39 -6.09
N LEU A 234 20.30 -12.74 -6.54
CA LEU A 234 19.08 -12.62 -5.75
C LEU A 234 19.07 -13.59 -4.56
N VAL A 235 19.58 -14.81 -4.74
CA VAL A 235 19.79 -15.76 -3.63
C VAL A 235 20.72 -15.16 -2.57
N GLN A 236 21.88 -14.62 -2.98
CA GLN A 236 22.81 -13.98 -2.05
C GLN A 236 22.17 -12.80 -1.30
N LYS A 237 21.35 -11.99 -1.98
CA LYS A 237 20.62 -10.88 -1.34
C LYS A 237 19.57 -11.36 -0.35
N ALA A 238 18.85 -12.44 -0.66
CA ALA A 238 17.89 -13.04 0.26
C ALA A 238 18.61 -13.60 1.50
N GLU A 239 19.73 -14.32 1.32
CA GLU A 239 20.54 -14.85 2.43
C GLU A 239 21.09 -13.73 3.33
N GLN A 240 21.52 -12.60 2.76
CA GLN A 240 21.94 -11.41 3.52
C GLN A 240 20.82 -10.81 4.38
N CYS A 241 19.55 -11.04 4.01
CA CYS A 241 18.37 -10.64 4.77
C CYS A 241 17.89 -11.73 5.74
N GLY A 242 18.65 -12.81 5.92
CA GLY A 242 18.33 -13.90 6.84
C GLY A 242 17.42 -15.00 6.26
N VAL A 243 17.11 -14.95 4.96
CA VAL A 243 16.27 -15.97 4.33
C VAL A 243 17.04 -17.29 4.24
N LYS A 244 16.49 -18.35 4.83
CA LYS A 244 17.09 -19.69 4.84
C LYS A 244 16.88 -20.37 3.49
N LYS A 245 17.88 -21.13 3.06
CA LYS A 245 17.78 -21.99 1.87
C LYS A 245 17.03 -23.27 2.23
N SER A 246 15.88 -23.50 1.59
CA SER A 246 15.08 -24.74 1.68
C SER A 246 15.47 -25.74 0.62
#